data_AF-A0A3C1SIE4-F1
#
_entry.id   AF-A0A3C1SIE4-F1
#
_cell.length_a   1.000
_cell.length_b   1.000
_cell.length_c   1.000
_cell.angle_alpha   90.00
_cell.angle_beta   90.00
_cell.angle_gamma   90.00
#
_symmetry.space_group_name_H-M   'P 1'
#
loop_
_entity.id
_entity.type
_entity.pdbx_description
1 polymer ?
#
loop_
_entity_poly.entity_id
_entity_poly.type
_entity_poly.pdbx_seq_one_letter_code
_entity_poly.pdbx_strand_id
1 'polypeptide(L)' 'MGTLIKTSLVDFPGRVAAAVFLRGCNLRCPYCYNTELLSLDE' A
#
# COMPACT_ATOMS: atom_id res chain seq x y z
N MET A 1 -11.58 -3.67 -0.21
CA MET A 1 -10.65 -4.66 -0.78
C MET A 1 -9.54 -3.94 -1.54
N GLY A 2 -8.29 -4.16 -1.14
CA GLY A 2 -7.14 -3.38 -1.60
C GLY A 2 -6.34 -4.03 -2.73
N THR A 3 -5.08 -3.61 -2.91
CA THR A 3 -4.23 -3.95 -4.08
C THR A 3 -3.23 -5.05 -3.74
N LEU A 4 -3.06 -6.02 -4.64
CA LEU A 4 -2.03 -7.07 -4.54
C LEU A 4 -0.88 -6.79 -5.51
N ILE A 5 0.32 -6.62 -4.98
CA ILE A 5 1.57 -6.69 -5.74
C ILE A 5 2.09 -8.12 -5.61
N LYS A 6 1.96 -8.89 -6.70
CA LYS A 6 2.28 -10.33 -6.71
C LYS A 6 3.75 -10.60 -6.38
N THR A 7 4.64 -9.72 -6.81
CA THR A 7 6.09 -9.85 -6.63
C THR A 7 6.68 -8.51 -6.21
N SER A 8 7.27 -8.46 -5.03
CA SER A 8 8.05 -7.35 -4.49
C SER A 8 9.41 -7.87 -4.03
N LEU A 9 10.43 -7.05 -4.28
CA LEU A 9 11.82 -7.26 -3.84
C LEU A 9 12.29 -6.18 -2.87
N VAL A 10 11.49 -5.13 -2.68
CA VAL A 10 11.80 -3.92 -1.92
C VAL A 10 11.22 -3.99 -0.52
N ASP A 11 9.99 -4.50 -0.37
CA ASP A 11 9.30 -4.56 0.92
C ASP A 11 9.92 -5.61 1.86
N PHE A 12 10.64 -6.59 1.30
CA PHE A 12 11.38 -7.58 2.07
C PHE A 12 12.74 -7.91 1.42
N PRO A 13 13.76 -7.06 1.65
CA PRO A 13 15.03 -7.13 0.94
C PRO A 13 15.72 -8.50 1.05
N GLY A 14 16.28 -8.97 -0.07
CA GLY A 14 16.99 -10.26 -0.14
C GLY A 14 16.08 -11.48 -0.24
N ARG A 15 14.76 -11.29 -0.28
CA ARG A 15 13.76 -12.36 -0.41
C ARG A 15 12.68 -11.94 -1.41
N VAL A 16 12.13 -12.92 -2.12
CA VAL A 16 10.96 -12.70 -2.99
C VAL A 16 9.71 -12.71 -2.12
N ALA A 17 8.90 -11.67 -2.20
CA ALA A 17 7.66 -11.54 -1.43
C ALA A 17 6.49 -11.08 -2.31
N ALA A 18 5.27 -11.20 -1.80
CA ALA A 18 4.10 -10.51 -2.32
C ALA A 18 3.67 -9.45 -1.29
N ALA A 19 3.17 -8.30 -1.75
CA ALA A 19 2.66 -7.25 -0.88
C ALA A 19 1.15 -7.09 -1.08
N VAL A 20 0.40 -7.04 0.02
CA VAL A 20 -1.04 -6.76 0.03
C VAL A 20 -1.25 -5.42 0.69
N PHE A 21 -1.67 -4.44 -0.10
CA PHE A 21 -2.03 -3.12 0.38
C PHE A 21 -3.48 -3.15 0.87
N LEU A 22 -3.68 -2.85 2.15
CA LEU A 22 -5.02 -2.72 2.71
C LEU A 22 -5.59 -1.34 2.40
N ARG A 23 -6.93 -1.26 2.31
CA ARG A 23 -7.63 0.02 2.17
C ARG A 23 -7.83 0.65 3.54
N GLY A 24 -7.80 1.97 3.60
CA GLY A 24 -7.96 2.76 4.81
C GLY A 24 -6.61 3.23 5.37
N CYS A 25 -6.33 4.51 5.21
CA CYS A 25 -5.19 5.20 5.82
C CYS A 25 -5.66 6.58 6.30
N ASN A 26 -5.51 6.86 7.59
CA ASN A 26 -5.94 8.10 8.23
C ASN A 26 -4.93 9.26 8.07
N LEU A 27 -3.90 9.09 7.24
CA LEU A 27 -2.86 10.09 7.01
C LEU A 27 -3.00 10.69 5.60
N ARG A 28 -3.12 12.02 5.52
CA ARG A 28 -3.18 12.76 4.25
C ARG A 28 -1.82 13.35 3.87
N CYS A 29 -0.82 12.48 3.72
CA CYS A 29 0.54 12.90 3.37
C CYS A 29 0.59 13.52 1.96
N PRO A 30 1.22 14.68 1.75
CA PRO A 30 1.27 15.34 0.44
C PRO A 30 2.12 14.59 -0.59
N TYR A 31 2.96 13.66 -0.15
CA TYR A 31 3.84 12.82 -0.96
C TYR A 31 3.33 11.38 -1.08
N CYS A 32 2.07 11.12 -0.71
CA CYS A 32 1.54 9.76 -0.75
C CYS A 32 1.47 9.25 -2.20
N TYR A 33 2.12 8.13 -2.48
CA TYR A 33 2.04 7.47 -3.78
C TYR A 33 0.76 6.63 -3.93
N ASN A 34 0.18 6.19 -2.81
CA ASN A 34 -0.96 5.29 -2.76
C ASN A 34 -2.21 6.01 -2.24
N THR A 35 -2.54 7.16 -2.84
CA THR A 35 -3.67 8.01 -2.42
C THR A 35 -5.04 7.32 -2.52
N GLU A 36 -5.16 6.30 -3.35
CA GLU A 36 -6.33 5.44 -3.49
C GLU A 36 -6.60 4.57 -2.25
N LEU A 37 -5.63 4.45 -1.34
CA LEU A 37 -5.77 3.71 -0.08
C LEU A 37 -6.31 4.57 1.05
N LEU A 38 -6.42 5.90 0.88
CA LEU A 38 -6.99 6.78 1.89
C LEU A 38 -8.39 6.31 2.27
N SER A 39 -8.73 6.43 3.55
CA SER A 39 -10.11 6.19 3.98
C SER A 39 -11.03 7.19 3.31
N LEU A 40 -12.17 6.70 2.80
CA LEU A 40 -13.36 7.53 2.61
C LEU A 40 -13.93 7.81 4.01
N ASP A 41 -13.16 8.46 4.88
CA ASP A 41 -13.81 9.23 5.93
C ASP A 41 -14.68 10.25 5.19
N GLU A 42 -15.94 10.41 5.59
CA GLU A 42 -16.76 11.57 5.20
C GLU A 42 -15.97 12.89 5.38
#